data_AF-E9CNX7-F1
#
_entry.id   AF-E9CNX7-F1
#
_cell.length_a   1.000
_cell.length_b   1.000
_cell.length_c   1.000
_cell.angle_alpha   90.00
_cell.angle_beta   90.00
_cell.angle_gamma   90.00
#
_symmetry.space_group_name_H-M   'P 1'
#
loop_
_entity.id
_entity.type
_entity.pdbx_description
1 polymer ?
#
loop_
_entity_poly.entity_id
_entity_poly.type
_entity_poly.pdbx_seq_one_letter_code
_entity_poly.pdbx_strand_id
1 'polypeptide(L)'
;MKHHHSNQNDSGSSRRGDFDYEDMVLHVTNMPTEALLSKCITNLEGGYKPLVITSSKGTVVLEALLETFGNGAYDGGVDILEFEQFLASNVIELGRFNAAGRKASLSKIIEAYNRIIETVEYDLSMKIELGDQ
;
A
#
# COMPACT_ATOMS: atom_id res chain seq x y z
N MET A 1 -12.01 -8.02 3.12
CA MET A 1 -10.69 -7.38 3.25
C MET A 1 -10.37 -7.30 4.73
N LYS A 2 -9.24 -7.86 5.17
CA LYS A 2 -8.86 -7.92 6.61
C LYS A 2 -7.75 -6.89 6.84
N HIS A 3 -8.03 -5.85 7.64
CA HIS A 3 -7.13 -4.72 7.91
C HIS A 3 -6.27 -4.97 9.16
N HIS A 4 -4.97 -4.70 9.12
CA HIS A 4 -4.06 -4.84 10.27
C HIS A 4 -3.10 -3.65 10.38
N HIS A 5 -2.92 -3.12 11.60
CA HIS A 5 -2.09 -1.95 11.90
C HIS A 5 -0.60 -2.31 12.09
N SER A 6 0.28 -1.33 11.88
CA SER A 6 1.75 -1.46 11.86
C SER A 6 2.44 -1.82 13.20
N ASN A 7 1.73 -1.77 14.34
CA ASN A 7 2.33 -1.94 15.68
C ASN A 7 2.25 -3.38 16.27
N GLN A 8 1.89 -4.40 15.49
CA GLN A 8 1.95 -5.80 15.98
C GLN A 8 3.24 -6.48 15.51
N ASN A 9 4.20 -6.58 16.42
CA ASN A 9 5.41 -7.41 16.25
C ASN A 9 5.05 -8.85 15.83
N ASP A 10 5.60 -9.26 14.69
CA ASP A 10 5.47 -10.56 14.01
C ASP A 10 6.01 -11.73 14.85
N SER A 11 5.28 -12.17 15.87
CA SER A 11 5.65 -13.37 16.65
C SER A 11 4.54 -14.40 16.81
N GLY A 12 3.51 -14.37 15.94
CA GLY A 12 2.44 -15.37 16.06
C GLY A 12 1.36 -15.47 14.99
N SER A 13 1.47 -14.87 13.80
CA SER A 13 0.43 -15.02 12.77
C SER A 13 1.03 -15.16 11.37
N SER A 14 0.42 -16.02 10.56
CA SER A 14 0.68 -16.32 9.15
C SER A 14 0.54 -15.11 8.18
N ARG A 15 1.07 -13.94 8.54
CA ARG A 15 0.96 -12.70 7.75
C ARG A 15 2.05 -12.68 6.69
N ARG A 16 1.63 -12.62 5.42
CA ARG A 16 2.53 -12.53 4.27
C ARG A 16 2.90 -11.07 3.95
N GLY A 17 1.99 -10.14 4.27
CA GLY A 17 2.15 -8.69 4.17
C GLY A 17 1.09 -7.96 5.00
N ASP A 18 0.84 -6.70 4.66
CA ASP A 18 -0.18 -5.88 5.33
C ASP A 18 -1.59 -6.29 4.88
N PHE A 19 -1.74 -6.62 3.58
CA PHE A 19 -2.98 -7.11 3.00
C PHE A 19 -2.73 -8.25 2.00
N ASP A 20 -3.62 -9.24 2.03
CA ASP A 20 -3.64 -10.33 1.05
C ASP A 20 -4.91 -10.19 0.19
N TYR A 21 -4.78 -10.25 -1.14
CA TYR A 21 -5.89 -10.26 -2.09
C TYR A 21 -5.60 -11.25 -3.22
N GLU A 22 -6.38 -12.32 -3.31
CA GLU A 22 -6.12 -13.43 -4.24
C GLU A 22 -4.68 -13.96 -4.09
N ASP A 23 -3.88 -13.91 -5.16
CA ASP A 23 -2.46 -14.26 -5.16
C ASP A 23 -1.54 -13.07 -4.86
N MET A 24 -2.08 -11.86 -4.70
CA MET A 24 -1.32 -10.66 -4.39
C MET A 24 -1.12 -10.45 -2.89
N VAL A 25 0.10 -10.03 -2.53
CA VAL A 25 0.47 -9.63 -1.17
C VAL A 25 0.95 -8.19 -1.17
N LEU A 26 0.19 -7.31 -0.52
CA LEU A 26 0.47 -5.89 -0.47
C LEU A 26 1.30 -5.56 0.76
N HIS A 27 2.35 -4.76 0.54
CA HIS A 27 3.15 -4.14 1.59
C HIS A 27 3.07 -2.63 1.43
N VAL A 28 2.73 -1.92 2.50
CA VAL A 28 2.60 -0.46 2.51
C VAL A 28 3.63 0.11 3.48
N THR A 29 4.59 0.87 2.98
CA THR A 29 5.62 1.49 3.82
C THR A 29 6.03 2.85 3.28
N ASN A 30 6.44 3.77 4.14
CA ASN A 30 7.07 5.01 3.68
C ASN A 30 8.51 4.80 3.21
N MET A 31 9.20 3.81 3.78
CA MET A 31 10.60 3.51 3.50
C MET A 31 10.82 1.99 3.51
N PRO A 32 11.15 1.38 2.37
CA PRO A 32 11.45 -0.04 2.29
C PRO A 32 12.81 -0.36 2.91
N THR A 33 12.98 -1.61 3.32
CA THR A 33 14.20 -2.14 3.94
C THR A 33 14.57 -3.48 3.32
N GLU A 34 15.79 -3.96 3.55
CA GLU A 34 16.20 -5.31 3.15
C GLU A 34 15.31 -6.41 3.75
N ALA A 35 14.81 -6.21 4.98
CA ALA A 35 13.88 -7.14 5.61
C ALA A 35 12.55 -7.23 4.84
N LEU A 36 12.04 -6.09 4.33
CA LEU A 36 10.86 -6.09 3.47
C LEU A 36 11.13 -6.82 2.15
N LEU A 37 12.30 -6.59 1.54
CA LEU A 37 12.71 -7.30 0.33
C LEU A 37 12.77 -8.81 0.57
N SER A 38 13.38 -9.26 1.66
CA SER A 38 13.43 -10.68 2.03
C SER A 38 12.03 -11.31 2.19
N LYS A 39 11.08 -10.57 2.77
CA LYS A 39 9.67 -11.01 2.82
C LYS A 39 9.05 -11.12 1.43
N CYS A 40 9.32 -10.17 0.53
CA CYS A 40 8.83 -10.23 -0.85
C CYS A 40 9.39 -11.44 -1.60
N ILE A 41 10.68 -11.76 -1.43
CA ILE A 41 11.30 -12.95 -2.01
C ILE A 41 10.64 -14.23 -1.48
N THR A 42 10.41 -14.31 -0.16
CA THR A 42 9.69 -15.45 0.45
C THR A 42 8.29 -15.61 -0.12
N ASN A 43 7.58 -14.52 -0.39
CA ASN A 43 6.25 -14.55 -1.01
C ASN A 43 6.32 -15.07 -2.46
N LEU A 44 7.31 -14.63 -3.24
CA LEU A 44 7.54 -15.13 -4.61
C LEU A 44 7.82 -16.63 -4.63
N GLU A 45 8.68 -17.12 -3.74
CA GLU A 45 8.96 -18.56 -3.59
C GLU A 45 7.72 -19.35 -3.18
N GLY A 46 6.80 -18.71 -2.44
CA GLY A 46 5.50 -19.24 -2.08
C GLY A 46 4.44 -19.18 -3.17
N GLY A 47 4.76 -18.66 -4.37
CA GLY A 47 3.83 -18.53 -5.49
C GLY A 47 2.88 -17.32 -5.40
N TYR A 48 3.21 -16.33 -4.56
CA TYR A 48 2.44 -15.09 -4.43
C TYR A 48 3.13 -13.93 -5.14
N LYS A 49 2.34 -12.95 -5.59
CA LYS A 49 2.80 -11.75 -6.27
C LYS A 49 2.89 -10.56 -5.30
N PRO A 50 4.09 -10.12 -4.88
CA PRO A 50 4.21 -9.00 -3.96
C PRO A 50 4.01 -7.67 -4.70
N LEU A 51 3.23 -6.78 -4.08
CA LEU A 51 3.08 -5.38 -4.49
C LEU A 51 3.52 -4.49 -3.33
N VAL A 52 4.53 -3.68 -3.54
CA VAL A 52 4.97 -2.67 -2.56
C VAL A 52 4.41 -1.30 -2.96
N ILE A 53 3.61 -0.72 -2.08
CA ILE A 53 3.12 0.66 -2.19
C ILE A 53 3.97 1.51 -1.23
N THR A 54 4.70 2.48 -1.78
CA THR A 54 5.64 3.28 -0.99
C THR A 54 5.73 4.73 -1.45
N SER A 55 6.35 5.60 -0.66
CA SER A 55 6.66 6.97 -1.08
C SER A 55 7.59 7.00 -2.31
N SER A 56 7.59 8.12 -3.04
CA SER A 56 8.53 8.36 -4.16
C SER A 56 10.01 8.12 -3.81
N LYS A 57 10.44 8.48 -2.60
CA LYS A 57 11.81 8.15 -2.16
C LYS A 57 11.98 6.64 -1.94
N GLY A 58 10.95 6.00 -1.39
CA GLY A 58 10.98 4.57 -1.15
C GLY A 58 10.99 3.74 -2.42
N THR A 59 10.37 4.17 -3.53
CA THR A 59 10.46 3.43 -4.80
C THR A 59 11.91 3.32 -5.26
N VAL A 60 12.65 4.42 -5.24
CA VAL A 60 14.08 4.47 -5.59
C VAL A 60 14.92 3.57 -4.68
N VAL A 61 14.65 3.61 -3.36
CA VAL A 61 15.36 2.75 -2.40
C VAL A 61 15.08 1.28 -2.69
N LEU A 62 13.82 0.91 -2.94
CA LEU A 62 13.48 -0.49 -3.22
C LEU A 62 14.13 -0.95 -4.51
N GLU A 63 14.02 -0.19 -5.61
CA GLU A 63 14.67 -0.50 -6.90
C GLU A 63 16.17 -0.79 -6.72
N ALA A 64 16.88 0.07 -5.97
CA ALA A 64 18.30 -0.16 -5.68
C ALA A 64 18.56 -1.44 -4.87
N LEU A 65 17.69 -1.77 -3.92
CA LEU A 65 17.76 -3.04 -3.17
C LEU A 65 17.51 -4.24 -4.08
N LEU A 66 16.58 -4.15 -5.02
CA LEU A 66 16.29 -5.21 -6.00
C LEU A 66 17.49 -5.46 -6.90
N GLU A 67 18.12 -4.40 -7.40
CA GLU A 67 19.32 -4.48 -8.23
C GLU A 67 20.50 -5.12 -7.47
N THR A 68 20.64 -4.79 -6.19
CA THR A 68 21.80 -5.21 -5.38
C THR A 68 21.64 -6.62 -4.79
N PHE A 69 20.46 -6.94 -4.27
CA PHE A 69 20.20 -8.12 -3.43
C PHE A 69 19.15 -9.06 -4.01
N GLY A 70 18.58 -8.72 -5.17
CA GLY A 70 17.53 -9.51 -5.81
C GLY A 70 18.01 -10.85 -6.37
N ASN A 71 19.31 -11.17 -6.32
CA ASN A 71 19.90 -12.46 -6.72
C ASN A 71 19.48 -12.96 -8.13
N GLY A 72 19.20 -12.05 -9.08
CA GLY A 72 18.70 -12.41 -10.42
C GLY A 72 17.18 -12.67 -10.51
N ALA A 73 16.42 -12.46 -9.42
CA ALA A 73 14.97 -12.62 -9.35
C ALA A 73 14.15 -11.41 -9.85
N TYR A 74 14.76 -10.43 -10.52
CA TYR A 74 14.08 -9.17 -10.84
C TYR A 74 13.93 -8.90 -12.33
N ASP A 75 13.13 -9.75 -12.97
CA ASP A 75 12.41 -9.45 -14.21
C ASP A 75 10.94 -9.12 -13.89
N GLY A 76 10.72 -8.11 -13.04
CA GLY A 76 9.37 -7.69 -12.65
C GLY A 76 8.65 -8.59 -11.63
N GLY A 77 9.38 -9.30 -10.76
CA GLY A 77 8.79 -10.18 -9.73
C GLY A 77 7.99 -9.42 -8.66
N VAL A 78 8.54 -8.34 -8.10
CA VAL A 78 7.82 -7.44 -7.18
C VAL A 78 7.36 -6.21 -7.92
N ASP A 79 6.08 -5.91 -7.83
CA ASP A 79 5.52 -4.68 -8.36
C ASP A 79 5.73 -3.55 -7.35
N ILE A 80 6.05 -2.36 -7.85
CA ILE A 80 6.28 -1.17 -7.03
C ILE A 80 5.32 -0.09 -7.52
N LEU A 81 4.54 0.48 -6.59
CA LEU A 81 3.71 1.64 -6.86
C LEU A 81 4.07 2.77 -5.90
N GLU A 82 4.26 3.95 -6.47
CA GLU A 82 4.39 5.18 -5.70
C GLU A 82 3.00 5.55 -5.14
N PHE A 83 2.91 5.89 -3.85
CA PHE A 83 1.65 6.06 -3.14
C PHE A 83 0.77 7.18 -3.70
N GLU A 84 1.33 8.35 -4.01
CA GLU A 84 0.56 9.46 -4.59
C GLU A 84 0.04 9.10 -5.98
N GLN A 85 0.86 8.45 -6.81
CA GLN A 85 0.44 7.97 -8.13
C GLN A 85 -0.61 6.86 -8.04
N PHE A 86 -0.47 5.95 -7.08
CA PHE A 86 -1.47 4.91 -6.80
C PHE A 86 -2.82 5.53 -6.44
N LEU A 87 -2.82 6.49 -5.50
CA LEU A 87 -4.03 7.17 -5.08
C LEU A 87 -4.65 7.98 -6.24
N ALA A 88 -3.83 8.75 -6.95
CA ALA A 88 -4.28 9.57 -8.08
C ALA A 88 -4.89 8.70 -9.19
N SER A 89 -4.24 7.59 -9.55
CA SER A 89 -4.73 6.67 -10.59
C SER A 89 -6.08 6.08 -10.21
N ASN A 90 -6.24 5.61 -8.97
CA ASN A 90 -7.52 5.09 -8.48
C ASN A 90 -8.63 6.16 -8.48
N VAL A 91 -8.33 7.39 -8.04
CA VAL A 91 -9.30 8.50 -8.05
C VAL A 91 -9.73 8.87 -9.46
N ILE A 92 -8.80 8.88 -10.42
CA ILE A 92 -9.07 9.20 -11.82
C ILE A 92 -9.90 8.09 -12.48
N GLU A 93 -9.49 6.83 -12.30
CA GLU A 93 -10.11 5.67 -12.92
C GLU A 93 -11.53 5.43 -12.38
N LEU A 94 -11.68 5.31 -11.06
CA LEU A 94 -12.98 5.14 -10.41
C LEU A 94 -13.87 6.36 -10.63
N GLY A 95 -13.26 7.53 -10.80
CA GLY A 95 -13.91 8.77 -11.17
C GLY A 95 -14.31 8.87 -12.65
N ARG A 96 -14.10 7.83 -13.45
CA ARG A 96 -14.42 7.78 -14.89
C ARG A 96 -13.86 8.99 -15.65
N PHE A 97 -12.64 9.40 -15.29
CA PHE A 97 -11.88 10.45 -15.97
C PHE A 97 -12.56 11.84 -16.04
N ASN A 98 -13.60 12.11 -15.23
CA ASN A 98 -14.30 13.40 -15.21
C ASN A 98 -14.26 14.06 -13.82
N ALA A 99 -14.40 15.39 -13.78
CA ALA A 99 -14.22 16.15 -12.54
C ALA A 99 -15.21 15.75 -11.42
N ALA A 100 -16.49 15.60 -11.77
CA ALA A 100 -17.52 15.20 -10.80
C ALA A 100 -17.26 13.80 -10.22
N GLY A 101 -16.87 12.85 -11.07
CA GLY A 101 -16.53 11.49 -10.66
C GLY A 101 -15.25 11.43 -9.83
N ARG A 102 -14.22 12.23 -10.14
CA ARG A 102 -13.02 12.34 -9.30
C ARG A 102 -13.36 12.88 -7.90
N LYS A 103 -14.15 13.95 -7.82
CA LYS A 103 -14.63 14.50 -6.53
C LYS A 103 -15.41 13.45 -5.75
N ALA A 104 -16.33 12.74 -6.39
CA ALA A 104 -17.11 11.68 -5.75
C ALA A 104 -16.26 10.51 -5.28
N SER A 105 -15.24 10.10 -6.06
CA SER A 105 -14.35 8.99 -5.70
C SER A 105 -13.44 9.35 -4.53
N LEU A 106 -12.85 10.55 -4.54
CA LEU A 106 -12.06 11.05 -3.42
C LEU A 106 -12.89 11.17 -2.14
N SER A 107 -14.14 11.65 -2.25
CA SER A 107 -15.06 11.75 -1.11
C SER A 107 -15.28 10.39 -0.45
N LYS A 108 -15.53 9.34 -1.25
CA LYS A 108 -15.69 7.97 -0.73
C LYS A 108 -14.45 7.44 -0.03
N ILE A 109 -13.25 7.74 -0.53
CA ILE A 109 -11.99 7.34 0.10
C ILE A 109 -11.84 8.03 1.46
N ILE A 110 -12.09 9.33 1.53
CA ILE A 110 -12.02 10.11 2.77
C ILE A 110 -13.08 9.64 3.77
N GLU A 111 -14.31 9.38 3.33
CA GLU A 111 -15.36 8.82 4.17
C GLU A 111 -14.96 7.46 4.75
N ALA A 112 -14.32 6.58 3.96
CA ALA A 112 -13.83 5.30 4.44
C ALA A 112 -12.70 5.48 5.48
N TYR A 113 -11.74 6.37 5.21
CA TYR A 113 -10.68 6.71 6.15
C TYR A 113 -11.23 7.27 7.47
N ASN A 114 -12.10 8.28 7.40
CA ASN A 114 -12.70 8.89 8.58
C ASN A 114 -13.49 7.89 9.41
N ARG A 115 -14.19 6.94 8.77
CA ARG A 115 -14.89 5.85 9.46
C ARG A 115 -13.92 4.93 10.22
N ILE A 116 -12.73 4.66 9.67
CA ILE A 116 -11.69 3.89 10.36
C ILE A 116 -11.22 4.68 11.61
N ILE A 117 -10.92 5.97 11.46
CA ILE A 117 -10.51 6.84 12.58
C ILE A 117 -11.58 6.84 13.67
N GLU A 118 -12.85 7.04 13.33
CA GLU A 118 -13.96 7.02 14.28
C GLU A 118 -14.13 5.68 15.01
N THR A 119 -13.74 4.57 14.38
CA THR A 119 -13.93 3.24 14.94
C THR A 119 -12.74 2.79 15.78
N VAL A 120 -11.52 3.23 15.44
CA VAL A 120 -10.27 2.66 15.97
C VAL A 120 -9.53 3.65 16.87
N GLU A 121 -9.60 4.94 16.58
CA GLU A 121 -8.76 5.95 17.21
C GLU A 121 -9.56 6.77 18.24
N TYR A 122 -8.91 7.12 19.35
CA TYR A 122 -9.51 8.01 20.34
C TYR A 122 -9.44 9.49 19.92
N ASP A 123 -8.38 9.85 19.18
CA ASP A 123 -8.17 11.22 18.69
C ASP A 123 -8.81 11.41 17.31
N LEU A 124 -9.96 12.08 17.29
CA LEU A 124 -10.72 12.36 16.07
C LEU A 124 -10.16 13.54 15.26
N SER A 125 -9.13 14.24 15.75
CA SER A 125 -8.48 15.33 14.99
C SER A 125 -7.75 14.83 13.74
N MET A 126 -7.49 13.53 13.66
CA MET A 126 -6.91 12.88 12.48
C MET A 126 -7.89 12.77 11.31
N LYS A 127 -9.18 13.05 11.51
CA LYS A 127 -10.15 13.05 10.41
C LYS A 127 -9.80 14.10 9.35
N ILE A 128 -10.04 13.74 8.11
CA ILE A 128 -9.85 14.62 6.96
C ILE A 128 -11.19 15.27 6.62
N GLU A 129 -11.21 16.61 6.58
CA GLU A 129 -12.34 17.38 6.07
C GLU A 129 -12.09 17.79 4.63
N LEU A 130 -13.06 17.57 3.75
CA LEU A 130 -13.04 18.15 2.42
C LEU A 130 -13.50 19.59 2.53
N GLY A 131 -12.65 20.54 2.12
CA GLY A 131 -13.06 21.93 2.01
C GLY A 131 -14.20 22.10 1.02
N ASP A 132 -15.21 22.87 1.40
CA ASP A 132 -16.24 23.32 0.46
C ASP A 132 -15.62 24.33 -0.52
N GLN A 133 -15.71 24.01 -1.81
CA GLN A 133 -15.46 24.94 -2.92
C GLN A 133 -16.82 25.40 -3.45
#